data_AF-A0A453QK70-F1
#
_entry.id   AF-A0A453QK70-F1
#
_cell.length_a   1.000
_cell.length_b   1.000
_cell.length_c   1.000
_cell.angle_alpha   90.00
_cell.angle_beta   90.00
_cell.angle_gamma   90.00
#
_symmetry.space_group_name_H-M   'P 1'
#
loop_
_entity.id
_entity.type
_entity.pdbx_description
1 polymer ?
#
loop_
_entity_poly.entity_id
_entity_poly.type
_entity_poly.pdbx_seq_one_letter_code
_entity_poly.pdbx_strand_id
1 'polypeptide(L)'
;GGAPATAVFALGSFWRSEAVFGCLHGVLRTSVGYAGGSKANPEYRNLADHAECVKVEYDPRQIQYKQLLDVFWASHDPREVFGQGPDVGNQYRSVIFTNGTLEARLAALTKEREQAKDRSSVITTKIQPLGAFYPAEPEHQKFELKRKPFLVQLIGNLPEEELLSSTLAAKLNAYAAELCPPKAQKKISSKIDEIAKKACEDVQVKRRRRVGRLRSRPCHHRPPRGVDIGEGDRSGCHRRGEQGDDAFASHHPGRHLQEATRDVHLVVRSRDRLVHLLELPGRGGVLRCVGHDLPSAEKTEA
;
A
#
# COMPACT_ATOMS: atom_id res chain seq x y z
N GLY A 1 15.45 4.85 -22.68
CA GLY A 1 14.76 5.68 -21.68
C GLY A 1 15.81 6.30 -20.78
N GLY A 2 15.63 7.55 -20.33
CA GLY A 2 16.57 8.20 -19.42
C GLY A 2 16.64 7.48 -18.07
N ALA A 3 17.79 7.56 -17.39
CA ALA A 3 17.96 6.96 -16.07
C ALA A 3 17.06 7.67 -15.03
N PRO A 4 16.46 6.93 -14.08
CA PRO A 4 15.77 7.52 -12.94
C PRO A 4 16.67 8.47 -12.15
N ALA A 5 16.09 9.54 -11.61
CA ALA A 5 16.74 10.46 -10.69
C ALA A 5 16.22 10.23 -9.26
N THR A 6 16.97 10.70 -8.27
CA THR A 6 16.65 10.53 -6.85
C THR A 6 16.68 11.87 -6.12
N ALA A 7 15.69 12.11 -5.28
CA ALA A 7 15.64 13.24 -4.35
C ALA A 7 15.46 12.73 -2.92
N VAL A 8 16.04 13.41 -1.92
CA VAL A 8 15.91 13.03 -0.51
C VAL A 8 15.51 14.24 0.34
N PHE A 9 14.47 14.08 1.16
CA PHE A 9 13.90 15.14 1.98
C PHE A 9 13.60 14.65 3.40
N ALA A 10 13.73 15.53 4.39
CA ALA A 10 13.21 15.36 5.75
C ALA A 10 12.15 16.45 6.01
N LEU A 11 10.95 16.06 6.42
CA LEU A 11 9.80 16.95 6.57
C LEU A 11 8.81 16.45 7.63
N GLY A 12 9.33 15.97 8.76
CA GLY A 12 8.54 15.37 9.83
C GLY A 12 8.60 13.85 9.84
N SER A 13 7.58 13.19 10.42
CA SER A 13 7.49 11.73 10.38
C SER A 13 7.61 11.20 8.96
N PHE A 14 8.53 10.25 8.76
CA PHE A 14 8.77 9.68 7.44
C PHE A 14 7.58 8.86 6.90
N TRP A 15 6.62 8.42 7.72
CA TRP A 15 5.45 7.66 7.27
C TRP A 15 4.53 8.56 6.45
N ARG A 16 4.25 9.76 6.97
CA ARG A 16 3.51 10.78 6.23
C ARG A 16 4.33 11.30 5.06
N SER A 17 5.62 11.58 5.28
CA SER A 17 6.54 12.08 4.25
C SER A 17 6.63 11.15 3.04
N GLU A 18 6.67 9.83 3.23
CA GLU A 18 6.68 8.85 2.15
C GLU A 18 5.40 8.90 1.31
N ALA A 19 4.26 8.99 2.00
CA ALA A 19 2.95 9.01 1.38
C ALA A 19 2.71 10.30 0.58
N VAL A 20 3.23 11.45 1.00
CA VAL A 20 3.13 12.73 0.29
C VAL A 20 3.58 12.62 -1.18
N PHE A 21 4.69 11.92 -1.45
CA PHE A 21 5.26 11.85 -2.80
C PHE A 21 4.72 10.68 -3.64
N GLY A 22 4.25 9.60 -3.00
CA GLY A 22 3.98 8.32 -3.67
C GLY A 22 2.93 8.37 -4.79
N CYS A 23 2.00 9.33 -4.74
CA CYS A 23 0.92 9.46 -5.72
C CYS A 23 1.20 10.45 -6.87
N LEU A 24 2.36 11.10 -6.87
CA LEU A 24 2.71 12.07 -7.91
C LEU A 24 3.00 11.35 -9.23
N HIS A 25 2.48 11.91 -10.34
CA HIS A 25 2.81 11.40 -11.66
C HIS A 25 4.30 11.63 -11.95
N GLY A 26 5.00 10.61 -12.45
CA GLY A 26 6.44 10.63 -12.62
C GLY A 26 7.25 10.10 -11.43
N VAL A 27 6.66 9.97 -10.23
CA VAL A 27 7.30 9.24 -9.13
C VAL A 27 7.22 7.74 -9.38
N LEU A 28 8.38 7.08 -9.31
CA LEU A 28 8.55 5.66 -9.58
C LEU A 28 8.52 4.87 -8.28
N ARG A 29 9.22 5.35 -7.25
CA ARG A 29 9.37 4.65 -5.97
C ARG A 29 9.55 5.66 -4.85
N THR A 30 9.16 5.25 -3.66
CA THR A 30 9.49 5.96 -2.41
C THR A 30 10.05 4.95 -1.43
N SER A 31 10.91 5.39 -0.51
CA SER A 31 11.36 4.59 0.63
C SER A 31 11.77 5.52 1.75
N VAL A 32 11.65 5.06 2.99
CA VAL A 32 12.03 5.84 4.17
C VAL A 32 13.39 5.42 4.72
N GLY A 33 14.04 6.34 5.43
CA GLY A 33 15.37 6.14 5.98
C GLY A 33 15.83 7.26 6.88
N TYR A 34 17.12 7.22 7.19
CA TYR A 34 17.82 8.13 8.08
C TYR A 34 18.98 8.78 7.33
N ALA A 35 19.11 10.11 7.44
CA ALA A 35 20.21 10.85 6.82
C ALA A 35 20.57 12.12 7.59
N GLY A 36 21.75 12.66 7.29
CA GLY A 36 22.20 13.96 7.81
C GLY A 36 22.84 13.95 9.19
N GLY A 37 23.02 12.77 9.79
CA GLY A 37 23.81 12.56 11.00
C GLY A 37 25.17 11.90 10.74
N SER A 38 25.99 11.78 11.78
CA SER A 38 27.33 11.18 11.72
C SER A 38 27.38 9.71 12.13
N LYS A 39 26.35 9.21 12.82
CA LYS A 39 26.32 7.81 13.28
C LYS A 39 26.21 6.85 12.09
N ALA A 40 27.08 5.85 12.03
CA ALA A 40 26.95 4.77 11.04
C ALA A 40 25.84 3.79 11.45
N ASN A 41 25.07 3.30 10.46
CA ASN A 41 23.99 2.33 10.64
C ASN A 41 23.02 2.72 11.78
N PRO A 42 22.37 3.91 11.71
CA PRO A 42 21.31 4.29 12.63
C PRO A 42 20.12 3.33 12.53
N GLU A 43 19.41 3.20 13.64
CA GLU A 43 18.16 2.42 13.77
C GLU A 43 17.13 3.29 14.47
N TYR A 44 15.84 2.96 14.33
CA TYR A 44 14.72 3.77 14.83
C TYR A 44 14.80 4.06 16.34
N ARG A 45 15.36 3.14 17.12
CA ARG A 45 15.51 3.34 18.58
C ARG A 45 16.76 4.14 18.95
N ASN A 46 17.63 4.42 17.99
CA ASN A 46 18.94 5.00 18.21
C ASN A 46 19.45 5.73 16.95
N LEU A 47 18.74 6.78 16.52
CA LEU A 47 19.08 7.58 15.33
C LEU A 47 20.26 8.53 15.54
N ALA A 48 20.58 8.86 16.80
CA ALA A 48 21.50 9.95 17.15
C ALA A 48 21.09 11.28 16.51
N ASP A 49 21.89 11.82 15.60
CA ASP A 49 21.73 13.11 14.95
C ASP A 49 21.11 13.03 13.55
N HIS A 50 20.72 11.83 13.09
CA HIS A 50 20.01 11.67 11.82
C HIS A 50 18.61 12.30 11.85
N ALA A 51 18.11 12.67 10.68
CA ALA A 51 16.71 13.01 10.45
C ALA A 51 15.99 11.81 9.85
N GLU A 52 14.71 11.66 10.19
CA GLU A 52 13.80 10.85 9.40
C GLU A 52 13.64 11.48 8.02
N CYS A 53 13.83 10.69 6.98
CA CYS A 53 13.82 11.18 5.61
C CYS A 53 13.16 10.21 4.64
N VAL A 54 12.65 10.77 3.55
CA VAL A 54 12.10 10.04 2.42
C VAL A 54 13.06 10.18 1.23
N LYS A 55 13.36 9.04 0.59
CA LYS A 55 14.00 8.97 -0.72
C LYS A 55 12.92 8.77 -1.78
N VAL A 56 12.92 9.64 -2.79
CA VAL A 56 11.99 9.65 -3.91
C VAL A 56 12.76 9.34 -5.19
N GLU A 57 12.46 8.22 -5.82
CA GLU A 57 12.97 7.89 -7.15
C GLU A 57 11.93 8.30 -8.20
N TYR A 58 12.33 9.08 -9.19
CA TYR A 58 11.42 9.70 -10.16
C TYR A 58 11.98 9.73 -11.59
N ASP A 59 11.09 9.82 -12.58
CA ASP A 59 11.46 10.04 -13.98
C ASP A 59 11.53 11.56 -14.25
N PRO A 60 12.73 12.13 -14.48
CA PRO A 60 12.90 13.58 -14.69
C PRO A 60 12.20 14.11 -15.95
N ARG A 61 11.74 13.22 -16.84
CA ARG A 61 10.95 13.59 -18.04
C ARG A 61 9.47 13.78 -17.73
N GLN A 62 8.99 13.23 -16.61
CA GLN A 62 7.59 13.30 -16.19
C GLN A 62 7.39 14.28 -15.03
N ILE A 63 8.34 14.34 -14.10
CA ILE A 63 8.33 15.28 -12.97
C ILE A 63 9.72 15.84 -12.73
N GLN A 64 9.82 17.16 -12.61
CA GLN A 64 11.08 17.84 -12.35
C GLN A 64 11.34 17.99 -10.85
N TYR A 65 12.62 18.07 -10.47
CA TYR A 65 13.02 18.31 -9.07
C TYR A 65 12.33 19.52 -8.43
N LYS A 66 12.14 20.61 -9.20
CA LYS A 66 11.41 21.81 -8.74
C LYS A 66 9.97 21.50 -8.30
N GLN A 67 9.29 20.58 -8.99
CA GLN A 67 7.93 20.19 -8.62
C GLN A 67 7.94 19.36 -7.33
N LEU A 68 8.96 18.53 -7.10
CA LEU A 68 9.15 17.84 -5.83
C LEU A 68 9.41 18.83 -4.68
N LEU A 69 10.18 19.89 -4.94
CA LEU A 69 10.38 20.99 -3.99
C LEU A 69 9.06 21.72 -3.69
N ASP A 70 8.25 22.03 -4.70
CA ASP A 70 6.94 22.66 -4.50
C ASP A 70 6.03 21.79 -3.60
N VAL A 71 6.06 20.46 -3.78
CA VAL A 71 5.34 19.53 -2.87
C VAL A 71 5.93 19.54 -1.48
N PHE A 72 7.26 19.46 -1.34
CA PHE A 72 7.96 19.53 -0.06
C PHE A 72 7.52 20.76 0.74
N TRP A 73 7.59 21.96 0.16
CA TRP A 73 7.23 23.21 0.84
C TRP A 73 5.75 23.31 1.21
N ALA A 74 4.87 22.61 0.50
CA ALA A 74 3.43 22.59 0.77
C ALA A 74 3.00 21.53 1.80
N SER A 75 3.90 20.63 2.22
CA SER A 75 3.53 19.43 2.97
C SER A 75 3.81 19.50 4.47
N HIS A 76 4.50 20.54 4.94
CA HIS A 76 4.87 20.74 6.34
C HIS A 76 5.10 22.24 6.60
N ASP A 77 5.29 22.65 7.86
CA ASP A 77 5.67 24.04 8.16
C ASP A 77 7.21 24.16 8.17
N PRO A 78 7.82 24.80 7.16
CA PRO A 78 9.27 24.92 7.06
C PRO A 78 9.89 25.90 8.07
N ARG A 79 9.09 26.46 8.98
CA ARG A 79 9.51 27.39 10.05
C ARG A 79 9.59 26.72 11.41
N GLU A 80 8.99 25.54 11.57
CA GLU A 80 9.08 24.78 12.82
C GLU A 80 10.52 24.24 13.01
N VAL A 81 11.08 24.45 14.21
CA VAL A 81 12.50 24.14 14.50
C VAL A 81 12.67 22.76 15.15
N PHE A 82 11.77 22.39 16.07
CA PHE A 82 11.91 21.21 16.93
C PHE A 82 10.81 20.16 16.70
N GLY A 83 10.30 20.08 15.48
CA GLY A 83 9.24 19.16 15.14
C GLY A 83 8.53 19.52 13.84
N GLN A 84 7.55 18.69 13.50
CA GLN A 84 6.56 18.97 12.47
C GLN A 84 5.16 18.58 12.97
N GLY A 85 4.31 19.56 13.22
CA GLY A 85 2.97 19.32 13.77
C GLY A 85 3.00 18.53 15.08
N PRO A 86 2.39 17.32 15.15
CA PRO A 86 2.38 16.51 16.38
C PRO A 86 3.73 15.84 16.69
N ASP A 87 4.65 15.79 15.72
CA ASP A 87 5.91 15.08 15.83
C ASP A 87 6.98 15.99 16.46
N VAL A 88 7.39 15.71 17.69
CA VAL A 88 8.35 16.54 18.44
C VAL A 88 9.72 15.87 18.51
N GLY A 89 10.77 16.61 18.17
CA GLY A 89 12.15 16.14 18.24
C GLY A 89 13.00 16.55 17.04
N ASN A 90 14.32 16.59 17.24
CA ASN A 90 15.27 16.97 16.19
C ASN A 90 15.27 16.00 15.01
N GLN A 91 14.83 14.75 15.19
CA GLN A 91 14.70 13.79 14.08
C GLN A 91 13.65 14.20 13.04
N TYR A 92 12.68 15.03 13.42
CA TYR A 92 11.58 15.49 12.55
C TYR A 92 11.84 16.83 11.88
N ARG A 93 13.05 17.39 12.03
CA ARG A 93 13.44 18.69 11.45
C ARG A 93 13.32 18.70 9.92
N SER A 94 13.10 19.90 9.38
CA SER A 94 13.03 20.09 7.93
C SER A 94 14.43 20.16 7.27
N VAL A 95 14.70 19.30 6.29
CA VAL A 95 15.97 19.27 5.53
C VAL A 95 15.72 18.91 4.06
N ILE A 96 16.40 19.62 3.16
CA ILE A 96 16.56 19.23 1.76
C ILE A 96 17.99 18.70 1.59
N PHE A 97 18.11 17.41 1.27
CA PHE A 97 19.38 16.79 0.97
C PHE A 97 19.62 16.83 -0.54
N THR A 98 20.84 17.21 -0.92
CA THR A 98 21.20 17.49 -2.32
C THR A 98 22.29 16.54 -2.79
N ASN A 99 22.16 16.07 -4.03
CA ASN A 99 23.11 15.15 -4.69
C ASN A 99 23.98 15.85 -5.74
N GLY A 100 24.02 17.20 -5.73
CA GLY A 100 24.82 17.98 -6.67
C GLY A 100 24.48 19.48 -6.64
N THR A 101 25.24 20.25 -7.41
CA THR A 101 25.16 21.72 -7.44
C THR A 101 23.83 22.24 -8.01
N LEU A 102 23.24 21.53 -8.98
CA LEU A 102 21.95 21.92 -9.56
C LEU A 102 20.81 21.82 -8.54
N GLU A 103 20.72 20.71 -7.79
CA GLU A 103 19.72 20.54 -6.74
C GLU A 103 19.89 21.57 -5.63
N ALA A 104 21.13 21.82 -5.19
CA ALA A 104 21.42 22.85 -4.19
C ALA A 104 20.99 24.25 -4.66
N ARG A 105 21.24 24.61 -5.92
CA ARG A 105 20.80 25.88 -6.50
C ARG A 105 19.27 25.98 -6.54
N LEU A 106 18.59 24.93 -7.00
CA LEU A 106 17.12 24.92 -7.07
C LEU A 106 16.47 24.96 -5.68
N ALA A 107 17.03 24.23 -4.72
CA ALA A 107 16.60 24.26 -3.32
C ALA A 107 16.75 25.66 -2.72
N ALA A 108 17.89 26.34 -2.94
CA ALA A 108 18.11 27.70 -2.47
C ALA A 108 17.11 28.69 -3.08
N LEU A 109 16.93 28.65 -4.41
CA LEU A 109 15.99 29.52 -5.13
C LEU A 109 14.54 29.32 -4.65
N THR A 110 14.12 28.07 -4.43
CA THR A 110 12.77 27.80 -3.93
C THR A 110 12.62 28.19 -2.46
N LYS A 111 13.65 28.01 -1.62
CA LYS A 111 13.65 28.50 -0.24
C LYS A 111 13.49 30.02 -0.18
N GLU A 112 14.20 30.77 -1.03
CA GLU A 112 14.04 32.23 -1.13
C GLU A 112 12.61 32.63 -1.55
N ARG A 113 12.04 31.94 -2.54
CA ARG A 113 10.64 32.14 -2.95
C ARG A 113 9.66 31.88 -1.81
N GLU A 114 9.84 30.82 -1.04
CA GLU A 114 8.98 30.51 0.11
C GLU A 114 9.16 31.51 1.25
N GLN A 115 10.38 31.97 1.50
CA GLN A 115 10.69 33.01 2.48
C GLN A 115 10.05 34.35 2.09
N ALA A 116 9.92 34.64 0.80
CA ALA A 116 9.30 35.86 0.31
C ALA A 116 7.78 35.91 0.52
N LYS A 117 7.11 34.77 0.72
CA LYS A 117 5.65 34.70 0.97
C LYS A 117 5.27 35.28 2.33
N ASP A 118 6.14 35.11 3.32
CA ASP A 118 5.98 35.71 4.64
C ASP A 118 7.37 36.05 5.18
N ARG A 119 7.64 37.36 5.30
CA ARG A 119 8.90 37.91 5.79
C ARG A 119 8.93 38.11 7.31
N SER A 120 7.81 37.89 7.99
CA SER A 120 7.70 38.04 9.45
C SER A 120 8.31 36.86 10.22
N SER A 121 8.57 35.76 9.54
CA SER A 121 9.05 34.50 10.13
C SER A 121 10.11 33.86 9.24
N VAL A 122 11.09 33.18 9.84
CA VAL A 122 12.26 32.64 9.12
C VAL A 122 12.08 31.16 8.80
N ILE A 123 12.36 30.77 7.55
CA ILE A 123 12.42 29.36 7.15
C ILE A 123 13.67 28.70 7.73
N THR A 124 13.44 27.67 8.55
CA THR A 124 14.46 26.93 9.31
C THR A 124 14.97 25.71 8.54
N THR A 125 14.30 25.31 7.45
CA THR A 125 14.73 24.21 6.57
C THR A 125 16.21 24.31 6.21
N LYS A 126 16.98 23.26 6.52
CA LYS A 126 18.39 23.15 6.14
C LYS A 126 18.52 22.65 4.70
N ILE A 127 19.49 23.17 3.97
CA ILE A 127 19.89 22.65 2.65
C ILE A 127 21.33 22.18 2.80
N GLN A 128 21.58 20.88 2.59
CA GLN A 128 22.91 20.30 2.78
C GLN A 128 23.17 19.14 1.81
N PRO A 129 24.43 18.76 1.58
CA PRO A 129 24.76 17.52 0.86
C PRO A 129 24.17 16.31 1.58
N LEU A 130 23.74 15.29 0.81
CA LEU A 130 23.13 14.08 1.37
C LEU A 130 24.07 13.29 2.29
N GLY A 131 25.32 13.11 1.89
CA GLY A 131 26.22 12.16 2.56
C GLY A 131 25.70 10.72 2.37
N ALA A 132 25.49 10.00 3.47
CA ALA A 132 24.93 8.65 3.46
C ALA A 132 23.42 8.67 3.74
N PHE A 133 22.69 7.83 3.00
CA PHE A 133 21.30 7.49 3.28
C PHE A 133 21.24 6.05 3.81
N TYR A 134 20.67 5.89 5.00
CA TYR A 134 20.49 4.59 5.64
C TYR A 134 19.01 4.19 5.52
N PRO A 135 18.65 3.14 4.76
CA PRO A 135 17.27 2.66 4.72
C PRO A 135 16.76 2.32 6.12
N ALA A 136 15.54 2.75 6.44
CA ALA A 136 14.89 2.36 7.67
C ALA A 136 14.37 0.92 7.58
N GLU A 137 14.06 0.38 8.74
CA GLU A 137 13.62 -0.99 8.95
C GLU A 137 12.35 -1.31 8.12
N PRO A 138 12.17 -2.57 7.68
CA PRO A 138 11.04 -2.98 6.84
C PRO A 138 9.67 -2.52 7.35
N GLU A 139 9.42 -2.58 8.65
CA GLU A 139 8.15 -2.17 9.27
C GLU A 139 7.77 -0.71 8.99
N HIS A 140 8.74 0.16 8.71
CA HIS A 140 8.50 1.58 8.41
C HIS A 140 8.20 1.84 6.94
N GLN A 141 8.51 0.88 6.06
CA GLN A 141 8.33 1.04 4.62
C GLN A 141 6.86 0.84 4.23
N LYS A 142 6.30 1.78 3.45
CA LYS A 142 4.89 1.78 3.03
C LYS A 142 3.93 1.59 4.21
N PHE A 143 4.21 2.27 5.32
CA PHE A 143 3.52 2.10 6.59
C PHE A 143 1.99 2.21 6.45
N GLU A 144 1.49 3.21 5.71
CA GLU A 144 0.05 3.44 5.56
C GLU A 144 -0.64 2.37 4.72
N LEU A 145 0.05 1.85 3.70
CA LEU A 145 -0.42 0.69 2.95
C LEU A 145 -0.51 -0.55 3.84
N LYS A 146 0.54 -0.85 4.62
CA LYS A 146 0.61 -2.05 5.48
C LYS A 146 -0.48 -2.07 6.55
N ARG A 147 -0.96 -0.90 6.98
CA ARG A 147 -2.09 -0.75 7.91
C ARG A 147 -3.46 -1.02 7.30
N LYS A 148 -3.55 -1.25 5.98
CA LYS A 148 -4.80 -1.55 5.27
C LYS A 148 -4.72 -2.97 4.68
N PRO A 149 -5.05 -4.02 5.46
CA PRO A 149 -4.92 -5.42 5.01
C PRO A 149 -5.60 -5.71 3.68
N PHE A 150 -6.76 -5.10 3.44
CA PHE A 150 -7.49 -5.22 2.18
C PHE A 150 -6.68 -4.76 0.97
N LEU A 151 -5.95 -3.64 1.07
CA LEU A 151 -5.13 -3.12 -0.03
C LEU A 151 -3.90 -3.98 -0.27
N VAL A 152 -3.27 -4.49 0.80
CA VAL A 152 -2.14 -5.43 0.70
C VAL A 152 -2.57 -6.73 0.02
N GLN A 153 -3.75 -7.25 0.38
CA GLN A 153 -4.32 -8.42 -0.26
C GLN A 153 -4.65 -8.17 -1.74
N LEU A 154 -5.18 -6.98 -2.06
CA LEU A 154 -5.53 -6.59 -3.43
C LEU A 154 -4.31 -6.62 -4.38
N ILE A 155 -3.12 -6.28 -3.87
CA ILE A 155 -1.87 -6.33 -4.64
C ILE A 155 -1.16 -7.69 -4.56
N GLY A 156 -1.76 -8.69 -3.91
CA GLY A 156 -1.27 -10.05 -3.88
C GLY A 156 -0.29 -10.37 -2.75
N ASN A 157 -0.30 -9.61 -1.65
CA ASN A 157 0.60 -9.81 -0.49
C ASN A 157 2.07 -9.85 -0.91
N LEU A 158 2.50 -8.81 -1.64
CA LEU A 158 3.87 -8.72 -2.15
C LEU A 158 4.89 -8.88 -1.02
N PRO A 159 6.00 -9.60 -1.24
CA PRO A 159 7.11 -9.62 -0.30
C PRO A 159 7.75 -8.22 -0.20
N GLU A 160 8.49 -7.99 0.88
CA GLU A 160 9.02 -6.67 1.23
C GLU A 160 9.85 -6.01 0.11
N GLU A 161 10.71 -6.77 -0.54
CA GLU A 161 11.57 -6.28 -1.63
C GLU A 161 10.77 -5.81 -2.85
N GLU A 162 9.69 -6.52 -3.17
CA GLU A 162 8.77 -6.15 -4.25
C GLU A 162 7.92 -4.95 -3.87
N LEU A 163 7.50 -4.85 -2.61
CA LEU A 163 6.75 -3.72 -2.10
C LEU A 163 7.56 -2.41 -2.16
N LEU A 164 8.87 -2.49 -1.90
CA LEU A 164 9.80 -1.36 -1.99
C LEU A 164 10.06 -0.89 -3.43
N SER A 165 10.18 -1.83 -4.36
CA SER A 165 10.47 -1.53 -5.78
C SER A 165 9.22 -1.17 -6.60
N SER A 166 8.02 -1.37 -6.04
CA SER A 166 6.74 -1.20 -6.72
C SER A 166 6.21 0.24 -6.72
N THR A 167 6.05 0.80 -7.92
CA THR A 167 5.33 2.07 -8.13
C THR A 167 3.88 2.00 -7.67
N LEU A 168 3.24 0.84 -7.79
CA LEU A 168 1.87 0.66 -7.32
C LEU A 168 1.80 0.74 -5.79
N ALA A 169 2.76 0.13 -5.09
CA ALA A 169 2.83 0.21 -3.63
C ALA A 169 3.04 1.66 -3.15
N ALA A 170 3.91 2.43 -3.80
CA ALA A 170 4.09 3.86 -3.50
C ALA A 170 2.77 4.65 -3.64
N LYS A 171 2.02 4.42 -4.73
CA LYS A 171 0.72 5.06 -4.96
C LYS A 171 -0.34 4.63 -3.95
N LEU A 172 -0.40 3.34 -3.63
CA LEU A 172 -1.38 2.83 -2.67
C LEU A 172 -1.07 3.24 -1.23
N ASN A 173 0.22 3.43 -0.88
CA ASN A 173 0.63 4.02 0.39
C ASN A 173 0.13 5.47 0.51
N ALA A 174 0.33 6.27 -0.53
CA ALA A 174 -0.20 7.63 -0.60
C ALA A 174 -1.73 7.67 -0.54
N TYR A 175 -2.40 6.75 -1.23
CA TYR A 175 -3.86 6.62 -1.24
C TYR A 175 -4.40 6.24 0.14
N ALA A 176 -3.75 5.29 0.81
CA ALA A 176 -4.13 4.85 2.16
C ALA A 176 -3.98 5.95 3.20
N ALA A 177 -3.05 6.88 2.97
CA ALA A 177 -2.84 8.08 3.77
C ALA A 177 -3.78 9.25 3.39
N GLU A 178 -4.56 9.12 2.33
CA GLU A 178 -5.40 10.18 1.75
C GLU A 178 -4.62 11.42 1.28
N LEU A 179 -3.38 11.21 0.82
CA LEU A 179 -2.47 12.28 0.39
C LEU A 179 -2.28 12.34 -1.13
N CYS A 180 -3.03 11.55 -1.91
CA CYS A 180 -3.01 11.68 -3.36
C CYS A 180 -3.70 12.98 -3.80
N PRO A 181 -3.30 13.56 -4.95
CA PRO A 181 -4.10 14.60 -5.60
C PRO A 181 -5.56 14.15 -5.78
N PRO A 182 -6.57 15.01 -5.60
CA PRO A 182 -7.98 14.59 -5.54
C PRO A 182 -8.44 13.74 -6.74
N LYS A 183 -7.98 14.08 -7.94
CA LYS A 183 -8.26 13.31 -9.16
C LYS A 183 -7.67 11.89 -9.11
N ALA A 184 -6.45 11.75 -8.59
CA ALA A 184 -5.81 10.46 -8.41
C ALA A 184 -6.49 9.64 -7.31
N GLN A 185 -6.81 10.26 -6.17
CA GLN A 185 -7.54 9.62 -5.06
C GLN A 185 -8.86 9.00 -5.55
N LYS A 186 -9.67 9.79 -6.28
CA LYS A 186 -10.94 9.33 -6.87
C LYS A 186 -10.73 8.20 -7.88
N LYS A 187 -9.74 8.33 -8.78
CA LYS A 187 -9.45 7.32 -9.80
C LYS A 187 -9.02 5.99 -9.19
N ILE A 188 -8.23 6.01 -8.11
CA ILE A 188 -7.82 4.80 -7.40
C ILE A 188 -9.02 4.16 -6.69
N SER A 189 -9.83 4.96 -5.98
CA SER A 189 -11.06 4.49 -5.32
C SER A 189 -12.01 3.80 -6.31
N SER A 190 -12.34 4.44 -7.44
CA SER A 190 -13.24 3.83 -8.44
C SER A 190 -12.71 2.49 -8.98
N LYS A 191 -11.40 2.36 -9.19
CA LYS A 191 -10.79 1.09 -9.61
C LYS A 191 -10.86 0.01 -8.54
N ILE A 192 -10.64 0.39 -7.28
CA ILE A 192 -10.76 -0.54 -6.16
C ILE A 192 -12.21 -1.05 -6.08
N ASP A 193 -13.19 -0.17 -6.21
CA ASP A 193 -14.61 -0.52 -6.17
C ASP A 193 -15.00 -1.45 -7.33
N GLU A 194 -14.52 -1.17 -8.54
CA GLU A 194 -14.72 -2.03 -9.70
C GLU A 194 -14.16 -3.45 -9.48
N ILE A 195 -12.97 -3.56 -8.88
CA ILE A 195 -12.35 -4.86 -8.59
C ILE A 195 -13.09 -5.58 -7.48
N ALA A 196 -13.47 -4.87 -6.41
CA ALA A 196 -14.24 -5.43 -5.32
C ALA A 196 -15.61 -5.96 -5.79
N LYS A 197 -16.29 -5.21 -6.68
CA LYS A 197 -17.55 -5.62 -7.28
C LYS A 197 -17.40 -6.91 -8.09
N LYS A 198 -16.39 -6.98 -8.98
CA LYS A 198 -16.09 -8.19 -9.76
C LYS A 198 -15.79 -9.40 -8.86
N ALA A 199 -15.04 -9.19 -7.78
CA ALA A 199 -14.73 -10.25 -6.82
C ALA A 199 -15.99 -10.77 -6.11
N CYS A 200 -16.93 -9.90 -5.70
CA CYS A 200 -18.20 -10.33 -5.11
C CYS A 200 -19.07 -11.09 -6.15
N GLU A 201 -19.12 -10.64 -7.40
CA GLU A 201 -19.85 -11.32 -8.48
C GLU A 201 -19.31 -12.75 -8.71
N ASP A 202 -17.98 -12.92 -8.76
CA ASP A 202 -17.34 -14.22 -8.91
C ASP A 202 -17.67 -15.19 -7.76
N VAL A 203 -17.68 -14.69 -6.52
CA VAL A 203 -18.06 -15.48 -5.34
C VAL A 203 -19.52 -15.91 -5.42
N GLN A 204 -20.42 -15.02 -5.84
CA GLN A 204 -21.84 -15.34 -6.02
C GLN A 204 -22.05 -16.41 -7.10
N VAL A 205 -21.36 -16.30 -8.23
CA VAL A 205 -21.41 -17.31 -9.31
C VAL A 205 -20.89 -18.66 -8.82
N LYS A 206 -19.76 -18.69 -8.09
CA LYS A 206 -19.20 -19.92 -7.51
C LYS A 206 -20.15 -20.57 -6.49
N ARG A 207 -20.79 -19.77 -5.63
CA ARG A 207 -21.82 -20.27 -4.68
C ARG A 207 -23.01 -20.88 -5.42
N ARG A 208 -23.54 -20.20 -6.46
CA ARG A 208 -24.64 -20.73 -7.28
C ARG A 208 -24.27 -22.05 -7.96
N ARG A 209 -23.06 -22.18 -8.50
CA ARG A 209 -22.57 -23.43 -9.11
C ARG A 209 -22.41 -24.58 -8.09
N ARG A 210 -21.91 -24.28 -6.87
CA ARG A 210 -21.84 -25.28 -5.78
C ARG A 210 -23.22 -25.75 -5.35
N VAL A 211 -24.17 -24.83 -5.12
CA VAL A 211 -25.55 -25.19 -4.77
C VAL A 211 -26.22 -26.00 -5.89
N GLY A 212 -25.98 -25.64 -7.16
CA GLY A 212 -26.44 -26.42 -8.31
C GLY A 212 -25.91 -27.86 -8.34
N ARG A 213 -24.60 -28.05 -8.07
CA ARG A 213 -23.97 -29.39 -7.97
C ARG A 213 -24.48 -30.22 -6.80
N LEU A 214 -24.78 -29.61 -5.65
CA LEU A 214 -25.37 -30.32 -4.51
C LEU A 214 -26.81 -30.78 -4.82
N ARG A 215 -27.58 -29.99 -5.57
CA ARG A 215 -28.95 -30.36 -5.98
C ARG A 215 -29.01 -31.42 -7.07
N SER A 216 -27.94 -31.59 -7.86
CA SER A 216 -27.88 -32.58 -8.95
C SER A 216 -27.19 -33.90 -8.57
N ARG A 217 -26.78 -34.10 -7.30
CA ARG A 217 -26.35 -35.42 -6.83
C ARG A 217 -27.60 -36.30 -6.69
N PRO A 218 -27.74 -37.41 -7.45
CA PRO A 218 -28.84 -38.32 -7.25
C PRO A 218 -28.71 -38.92 -5.85
N CYS A 219 -29.75 -38.81 -5.04
CA CYS A 219 -29.88 -39.67 -3.87
C CYS A 219 -30.03 -41.10 -4.40
N HIS A 220 -28.96 -41.89 -4.39
CA HIS A 220 -29.09 -43.34 -4.60
C HIS A 220 -29.84 -43.91 -3.39
N HIS A 221 -31.16 -43.89 -3.45
CA HIS A 221 -32.02 -44.70 -2.60
C HIS A 221 -31.87 -46.14 -3.07
N ARG A 222 -30.99 -46.89 -2.40
CA ARG A 222 -31.00 -48.35 -2.49
C ARG A 222 -32.28 -48.81 -1.75
N PRO A 223 -33.22 -49.52 -2.40
CA PRO A 223 -34.38 -50.04 -1.68
C PRO A 223 -33.92 -51.09 -0.66
N PRO A 224 -34.55 -51.18 0.52
CA PRO A 224 -34.24 -52.23 1.47
C PRO A 224 -34.62 -53.58 0.85
N ARG A 225 -33.66 -54.51 0.77
CA ARG A 225 -33.99 -55.91 0.49
C ARG A 225 -34.68 -56.47 1.72
N GLY A 226 -35.70 -57.30 1.44
CA GLY A 226 -36.56 -57.90 2.44
C GLY A 226 -35.82 -58.66 3.53
N VAL A 227 -36.45 -58.60 4.69
CA VAL A 227 -36.29 -59.36 5.92
C VAL A 227 -35.73 -60.78 5.73
N ASP A 228 -34.69 -61.11 6.49
CA ASP A 228 -34.64 -62.36 7.24
C ASP A 228 -34.28 -62.03 8.70
N ILE A 229 -35.02 -62.66 9.60
CA ILE A 229 -35.03 -62.44 11.04
C ILE A 229 -33.86 -63.21 11.67
N GLY A 230 -33.06 -62.53 12.48
CA GLY A 230 -32.09 -63.15 13.39
C GLY A 230 -31.72 -62.15 14.47
N GLU A 231 -32.14 -62.43 15.70
CA GLU A 231 -31.90 -61.65 16.92
C GLU A 231 -30.40 -61.34 17.12
N GLY A 232 -30.09 -60.12 17.56
CA GLY A 232 -28.71 -59.81 17.96
C GLY A 232 -28.35 -58.33 18.06
N ASP A 233 -28.75 -57.76 19.20
CA ASP A 233 -27.98 -56.75 19.94
C ASP A 233 -27.99 -55.26 19.54
N ARG A 234 -28.08 -54.44 20.59
CA ARG A 234 -28.15 -52.97 20.58
C ARG A 234 -26.74 -52.39 20.53
N SER A 235 -26.47 -51.41 19.67
CA SER A 235 -25.78 -50.15 20.04
C SER A 235 -25.34 -49.28 18.85
N GLY A 236 -25.88 -48.05 18.81
CA GLY A 236 -25.09 -46.81 18.78
C GLY A 236 -24.18 -46.47 17.60
N CYS A 237 -24.70 -45.63 16.69
CA CYS A 237 -24.03 -44.67 15.81
C CYS A 237 -22.53 -44.38 16.00
N HIS A 238 -21.74 -44.55 14.93
CA HIS A 238 -20.54 -43.75 14.67
C HIS A 238 -20.49 -43.28 13.21
N ARG A 239 -20.52 -41.95 13.00
CA ARG A 239 -20.16 -41.30 11.73
C ARG A 239 -18.67 -41.52 11.47
N ARG A 240 -18.30 -42.01 10.27
CA ARG A 240 -16.95 -41.87 9.71
C ARG A 240 -16.98 -40.96 8.49
N GLY A 241 -15.92 -40.17 8.37
CA GLY A 241 -15.82 -38.97 7.56
C GLY A 241 -15.57 -39.20 6.08
N GLU A 242 -15.94 -38.18 5.31
CA GLU A 242 -15.57 -38.02 3.91
C GLU A 242 -14.11 -37.55 3.83
N GLN A 243 -13.24 -38.40 3.26
CA GLN A 243 -12.05 -37.97 2.54
C GLN A 243 -12.45 -37.84 1.06
N GLY A 244 -12.19 -36.68 0.49
CA GLY A 244 -12.40 -36.41 -0.93
C GLY A 244 -11.46 -35.29 -1.36
N ASP A 245 -10.38 -35.69 -2.03
CA ASP A 245 -9.35 -34.84 -2.60
C ASP A 245 -9.96 -33.83 -3.60
N ASP A 246 -9.69 -32.54 -3.38
CA ASP A 246 -10.06 -31.45 -4.30
C ASP A 246 -8.77 -30.85 -4.90
N ALA A 247 -8.39 -31.33 -6.08
CA ALA A 247 -7.41 -30.67 -6.94
C ALA A 247 -8.07 -29.44 -7.60
N PHE A 248 -7.82 -28.24 -7.06
CA PHE A 248 -8.31 -26.98 -7.63
C PHE A 248 -7.20 -26.20 -8.34
N ALA A 249 -7.39 -26.03 -9.66
CA ALA A 249 -6.59 -25.17 -10.51
C ALA A 249 -6.61 -23.70 -10.03
N SER A 250 -5.42 -23.16 -9.85
CA SER A 250 -5.11 -21.83 -9.30
C SER A 250 -5.08 -20.76 -10.39
N HIS A 251 -5.82 -19.66 -10.20
CA HIS A 251 -5.68 -18.43 -10.98
C HIS A 251 -5.65 -17.20 -10.06
N HIS A 252 -4.58 -16.42 -10.18
CA HIS A 252 -4.24 -15.25 -9.35
C HIS A 252 -5.09 -14.01 -9.68
N PRO A 253 -5.67 -13.31 -8.69
CA PRO A 253 -6.40 -12.04 -8.87
C PRO A 253 -5.49 -10.83 -9.17
N GLY A 254 -4.17 -10.93 -8.99
CA GLY A 254 -3.23 -9.83 -9.21
C GLY A 254 -3.03 -9.40 -10.68
N ARG A 255 -3.46 -10.21 -11.66
CA ARG A 255 -3.25 -9.92 -13.09
C ARG A 255 -4.07 -8.74 -13.63
N HIS A 256 -5.26 -8.48 -13.08
CA HIS A 256 -6.16 -7.46 -13.63
C HIS A 256 -5.84 -6.02 -13.17
N LEU A 257 -5.16 -5.84 -12.03
CA LEU A 257 -4.77 -4.53 -11.54
C LEU A 257 -3.59 -3.93 -12.35
N GLN A 258 -2.71 -4.80 -12.86
CA GLN A 258 -1.58 -4.42 -13.74
C GLN A 258 -2.01 -4.05 -15.17
N GLU A 259 -3.12 -4.58 -15.68
CA GLU A 259 -3.62 -4.23 -17.03
C GLU A 259 -4.31 -2.86 -17.07
N ALA A 260 -4.89 -2.41 -15.96
CA ALA A 260 -5.53 -1.09 -15.86
C ALA A 260 -4.52 0.08 -15.76
N THR A 261 -3.22 -0.21 -15.65
CA THR A 261 -2.14 0.78 -15.64
C THR A 261 -1.47 0.99 -17.01
N ARG A 262 -2.04 0.45 -18.10
CA ARG A 262 -1.46 0.49 -19.46
C ARG A 262 -1.35 1.86 -20.16
N ASP A 263 -1.71 2.98 -19.51
CA ASP A 263 -1.17 4.32 -19.87
C ASP A 263 0.25 4.55 -19.31
N VAL A 264 0.85 3.52 -18.70
CA VAL A 264 2.23 3.47 -18.19
C VAL A 264 2.79 2.05 -18.48
N HIS A 265 3.43 1.87 -19.64
CA HIS A 265 4.09 0.63 -20.13
C HIS A 265 5.38 0.27 -19.32
N LEU A 266 5.96 -0.95 -19.19
CA LEU A 266 5.86 -2.28 -19.85
C LEU A 266 6.60 -3.39 -19.00
N VAL A 267 5.98 -4.58 -18.83
CA VAL A 267 6.46 -6.01 -18.72
C VAL A 267 7.56 -6.50 -17.73
N VAL A 268 7.28 -7.58 -16.96
CA VAL A 268 8.04 -8.87 -16.92
C VAL A 268 7.14 -10.08 -16.55
N ARG A 269 7.28 -11.18 -17.31
CA ARG A 269 6.88 -12.58 -17.01
C ARG A 269 7.99 -13.29 -16.22
N SER A 270 7.68 -14.18 -15.28
CA SER A 270 8.31 -15.52 -15.22
C SER A 270 7.57 -16.44 -14.23
N ARG A 271 7.85 -17.73 -14.41
CA ARG A 271 7.17 -18.95 -13.96
C ARG A 271 7.35 -19.27 -12.47
N ASP A 272 6.40 -20.07 -12.00
CA ASP A 272 6.48 -21.04 -10.91
C ASP A 272 6.96 -20.53 -9.54
N ARG A 273 6.01 -20.32 -8.63
CA ARG A 273 6.07 -20.88 -7.26
C ARG A 273 4.71 -20.77 -6.54
N LEU A 274 4.35 -21.91 -5.97
CA LEU A 274 3.22 -22.18 -5.09
C LEU A 274 3.22 -21.23 -3.87
N VAL A 275 2.07 -20.67 -3.50
CA VAL A 275 1.86 -20.16 -2.14
C VAL A 275 0.60 -20.80 -1.57
N HIS A 276 0.81 -21.60 -0.52
CA HIS A 276 -0.20 -22.32 0.23
C HIS A 276 -1.12 -21.35 0.98
N LEU A 277 -2.43 -21.62 0.90
CA LEU A 277 -3.44 -21.02 1.77
C LEU A 277 -3.38 -21.78 3.11
N LEU A 278 -2.80 -21.18 4.15
CA LEU A 278 -2.98 -21.65 5.52
C LEU A 278 -4.29 -21.09 6.05
N GLU A 279 -5.26 -21.97 6.25
CA GLU A 279 -6.43 -21.70 7.08
C GLU A 279 -5.96 -21.53 8.54
N LEU A 280 -6.20 -20.35 9.11
CA LEU A 280 -6.19 -20.17 10.56
C LEU A 280 -7.62 -20.37 11.09
N PRO A 281 -7.85 -21.28 12.05
CA PRO A 281 -9.14 -21.41 12.70
C PRO A 281 -9.24 -20.40 13.83
N GLY A 282 -10.26 -19.55 13.81
CA GLY A 282 -10.68 -18.81 15.00
C GLY A 282 -10.93 -17.33 14.79
N ARG A 283 -12.18 -16.95 15.08
CA ARG A 283 -12.78 -15.59 15.08
C ARG A 283 -13.13 -15.07 13.68
N GLY A 284 -14.38 -15.32 13.32
CA GLY A 284 -14.97 -15.03 12.02
C GLY A 284 -14.92 -13.56 11.63
N GLY A 285 -14.04 -13.23 10.69
CA GLY A 285 -14.24 -12.18 9.72
C GLY A 285 -14.79 -12.81 8.44
N VAL A 286 -16.08 -13.14 8.41
CA VAL A 286 -16.74 -13.43 7.14
C VAL A 286 -16.75 -12.13 6.37
N LEU A 287 -16.10 -12.10 5.20
CA LEU A 287 -16.37 -11.09 4.18
C LEU A 287 -17.85 -11.24 3.79
N ARG A 288 -18.74 -10.56 4.52
CA ARG A 288 -20.10 -10.36 4.06
C ARG A 288 -19.98 -9.31 2.96
N CYS A 289 -20.29 -9.68 1.73
CA CYS A 289 -20.74 -8.69 0.74
C CYS A 289 -22.07 -8.16 1.28
N VAL A 290 -22.03 -7.22 2.24
CA VAL A 290 -23.17 -6.36 2.58
C VAL A 290 -23.11 -5.25 1.55
N GLY A 291 -24.14 -5.13 0.73
CA GLY A 291 -24.33 -3.94 -0.10
C GLY A 291 -24.38 -2.75 0.86
N HIS A 292 -23.35 -1.91 0.84
CA HIS A 292 -23.43 -0.60 1.46
C HIS A 292 -24.24 0.27 0.51
N ASP A 293 -25.49 0.51 0.87
CA ASP A 293 -26.18 1.71 0.44
C ASP A 293 -25.35 2.91 0.94
N LEU A 294 -24.92 3.74 -0.01
CA LEU A 294 -24.32 5.04 0.26
C LEU A 294 -25.32 5.87 1.08
N PRO A 295 -24.93 6.56 2.16
CA PRO A 295 -25.80 7.55 2.75
C PRO A 295 -26.01 8.67 1.72
N SER A 296 -27.26 8.79 1.27
CA SER A 296 -27.77 9.92 0.52
C SER A 296 -27.54 11.20 1.32
N ALA A 297 -26.97 12.21 0.66
CA ALA A 297 -26.83 13.55 1.18
C ALA A 297 -28.21 14.12 1.55
N GLU A 298 -28.45 14.30 2.85
CA GLU A 298 -29.53 15.17 3.32
C GLU A 298 -29.10 16.62 3.13
N LYS A 299 -29.93 17.34 2.38
CA LYS A 299 -29.90 18.78 2.22
C LYS A 299 -30.27 19.42 3.55
N THR A 300 -29.41 20.29 4.07
CA THR A 300 -29.77 21.28 5.08
C THR A 300 -30.29 22.52 4.33
N GLU A 301 -31.59 22.79 4.47
CA GLU A 301 -32.21 24.09 4.22
C GLU A 301 -33.12 24.43 5.41
N ALA A 302 -33.12 25.73 5.77
CA ALA A 302 -33.77 26.44 6.88
C ALA A 302 -32.98 26.50 8.21
#